data_AF-A0A8J4JTF5-F1
#
_entry.id   AF-A0A8J4JTF5-F1
#
_cell.length_a   1.000
_cell.length_b   1.000
_cell.length_c   1.000
_cell.angle_alpha   90.00
_cell.angle_beta   90.00
_cell.angle_gamma   90.00
#
_symmetry.space_group_name_H-M   'P 1'
#
loop_
_entity.id
_entity.type
_entity.pdbx_description
1 polymer ?
#
loop_
_entity_poly.entity_id
_entity_poly.type
_entity_poly.pdbx_seq_one_letter_code
_entity_poly.pdbx_strand_id
1 'polypeptide(L)'
;QQGLISFPFSIRLPSWENSHADMALSERHSRCDASECLCPGGREQAEEEGPWHLLLCCSCAAEGTHRRCSCLTNSTASWECDSCAGLGTGKGQSTQVPLGWGQGPGKACQ
;
A
#
# COMPACT_ATOMS: atom_id res chain seq x y z
N GLN A 1 14.66 -18.55 -64.29
CA GLN A 1 14.17 -17.28 -63.72
C GLN A 1 14.15 -17.47 -62.21
N GLN A 2 14.85 -16.58 -61.51
CA GLN A 2 15.07 -16.59 -60.08
C GLN A 2 14.00 -15.69 -59.46
N GLY A 3 13.32 -16.13 -58.40
CA GLY A 3 12.31 -15.33 -57.72
C GLY A 3 12.08 -15.88 -56.32
N LEU A 4 12.78 -15.30 -55.37
CA LEU A 4 12.89 -15.72 -53.98
C LEU A 4 11.57 -15.48 -53.21
N ILE A 5 11.06 -16.56 -52.61
CA ILE A 5 10.36 -16.65 -51.31
C ILE A 5 9.62 -15.39 -50.82
N SER A 6 8.29 -15.39 -51.00
CA SER A 6 7.37 -14.60 -50.17
C SER A 6 6.74 -15.49 -49.10
N PHE A 7 7.47 -15.75 -48.02
CA PHE A 7 6.84 -16.21 -46.78
C PHE A 7 6.08 -15.01 -46.21
N PRO A 8 4.75 -15.07 -45.98
CA PRO A 8 4.11 -14.12 -45.11
C PRO A 8 4.57 -14.48 -43.70
N PHE A 9 5.76 -14.01 -43.32
CA PHE A 9 6.14 -13.93 -41.93
C PHE A 9 5.17 -12.91 -41.35
N SER A 10 4.02 -13.41 -40.87
CA SER A 10 3.26 -12.69 -39.86
C SER A 10 4.21 -12.55 -38.69
N ILE A 11 4.99 -11.46 -38.68
CA ILE A 11 5.57 -10.94 -37.45
C ILE A 11 4.32 -10.75 -36.59
N ARG A 12 4.01 -11.71 -35.71
CA ARG A 12 3.15 -11.42 -34.58
C ARG A 12 3.94 -10.35 -33.83
N LEU A 13 3.58 -9.10 -34.04
CA LEU A 13 4.03 -8.03 -33.16
C LEU A 13 3.70 -8.50 -31.74
N PRO A 14 4.62 -8.35 -30.78
CA PRO A 14 4.37 -8.78 -29.42
C PRO A 14 3.05 -8.16 -28.97
N SER A 15 2.15 -9.03 -28.51
CA SER A 15 0.86 -8.68 -27.90
C SER A 15 1.12 -7.96 -26.58
N TRP A 16 1.75 -6.78 -26.63
CA TRP A 16 1.93 -5.93 -25.47
C TRP A 16 0.67 -5.09 -25.20
N GLU A 17 -0.32 -5.16 -26.08
CA GLU A 17 -1.67 -4.65 -25.85
C GLU A 17 -2.55 -5.69 -25.12
N ASN A 18 -2.10 -6.10 -23.94
CA ASN A 18 -3.03 -6.32 -22.82
C ASN A 18 -2.60 -5.37 -21.69
N SER A 19 -2.44 -4.12 -22.09
CA SER A 19 -2.32 -2.94 -21.27
C SER A 19 -3.58 -2.83 -20.43
N HIS A 20 -3.38 -2.89 -19.11
CA HIS A 20 -4.41 -2.82 -18.07
C HIS A 20 -5.31 -4.05 -17.94
N ALA A 21 -4.73 -5.23 -17.70
CA ALA A 21 -5.40 -6.13 -16.77
C ALA A 21 -5.50 -5.35 -15.45
N ASP A 22 -6.73 -4.93 -15.11
CA ASP A 22 -7.12 -4.27 -13.88
C ASP A 22 -6.09 -4.51 -12.77
N MET A 23 -5.20 -3.53 -12.57
CA MET A 23 -4.59 -3.36 -11.25
C MET A 23 -5.79 -3.10 -10.38
N ALA A 24 -6.32 -4.16 -9.77
CA ALA A 24 -7.45 -4.12 -8.86
C ALA A 24 -7.32 -2.79 -8.13
N LEU A 25 -8.30 -1.90 -8.34
CA LEU A 25 -8.41 -0.68 -7.55
C LEU A 25 -8.56 -1.19 -6.14
N SER A 26 -7.43 -1.45 -5.48
CA SER A 26 -7.38 -2.02 -4.15
C SER A 26 -8.16 -1.02 -3.36
N GLU A 27 -9.34 -1.42 -2.89
CA GLU A 27 -10.21 -0.55 -2.11
C GLU A 27 -9.29 0.07 -1.08
N ARG A 28 -9.10 1.39 -1.22
CA ARG A 28 -8.08 2.08 -0.46
C ARG A 28 -8.47 1.87 0.99
N HIS A 29 -7.57 1.32 1.78
CA HIS A 29 -7.82 1.09 3.20
C HIS A 29 -8.36 2.40 3.81
N SER A 30 -9.49 2.32 4.51
CA SER A 30 -10.27 3.49 4.93
C SER A 30 -10.55 3.51 6.43
N ARG A 31 -9.86 2.67 7.19
CA ARG A 31 -10.02 2.52 8.64
C ARG A 31 -8.72 2.84 9.37
N CYS A 32 -8.82 3.19 10.64
CA CYS A 32 -7.69 3.35 11.52
C CYS A 32 -7.39 2.04 12.27
N ASP A 33 -6.20 1.50 12.05
CA ASP A 33 -5.68 0.26 12.63
C ASP A 33 -4.86 0.48 13.92
N ALA A 34 -4.73 1.73 14.38
CA ALA A 34 -4.08 2.01 15.66
C ALA A 34 -4.73 1.20 16.80
N SER A 35 -3.94 0.64 17.71
CA SER A 35 -4.45 -0.18 18.83
C SER A 35 -5.54 0.56 19.60
N GLU A 36 -5.29 1.83 19.92
CA GLU A 36 -6.28 2.76 20.48
C GLU A 36 -6.61 3.86 19.46
N CYS A 37 -7.89 3.97 19.07
CA CYS A 37 -8.36 5.04 18.20
C CYS A 37 -8.94 6.17 19.05
N LEU A 38 -8.38 7.37 18.89
CA LEU A 38 -8.79 8.57 19.62
C LEU A 38 -9.83 9.41 18.84
N CYS A 39 -10.19 9.00 17.62
CA CYS A 39 -11.10 9.77 16.78
C CYS A 39 -12.52 9.73 17.36
N PRO A 40 -13.15 10.88 17.64
CA PRO A 40 -14.53 10.92 18.16
C PRO A 40 -15.56 10.41 17.14
N GLY A 41 -15.23 10.42 15.85
CA GLY A 41 -16.08 9.88 14.78
C GLY A 41 -15.95 8.37 14.57
N GLY A 42 -15.03 7.70 15.28
CA GLY A 42 -14.74 6.28 15.08
C GLY A 42 -13.60 6.01 14.11
N ARG A 43 -13.38 4.73 13.80
CA ARG A 43 -12.17 4.28 13.09
C ARG A 43 -12.22 4.53 11.59
N GLU A 44 -13.41 4.54 11.00
CA GLU A 44 -13.67 4.78 9.58
C GLU A 44 -13.77 6.27 9.24
N GLN A 45 -13.87 7.14 10.24
CA GLN A 45 -13.96 8.58 10.03
C GLN A 45 -12.58 9.13 9.71
N ALA A 46 -12.43 9.81 8.58
CA ALA A 46 -11.19 10.45 8.19
C ALA A 46 -11.47 11.87 7.68
N GLU A 47 -10.64 12.82 8.11
CA GLU A 47 -10.66 14.18 7.58
C GLU A 47 -9.70 14.30 6.39
N GLU A 48 -9.96 15.25 5.49
CA GLU A 48 -9.05 15.53 4.37
C GLU A 48 -7.70 16.07 4.87
N GLU A 49 -7.71 16.88 5.93
CA GLU A 49 -6.52 17.43 6.59
C GLU A 49 -6.70 17.41 8.11
N GLY A 50 -5.62 17.59 8.87
CA GLY A 50 -5.66 17.76 10.31
C GLY A 50 -5.33 16.48 11.11
N PRO A 51 -5.69 16.44 12.40
CA PRO A 51 -5.31 15.37 13.32
C PRO A 51 -5.99 14.02 13.00
N TRP A 52 -7.15 14.08 12.34
CA TRP A 52 -7.93 12.91 11.94
C TRP A 52 -7.77 12.57 10.46
N HIS A 53 -6.77 13.15 9.79
CA HIS A 53 -6.35 12.68 8.48
C HIS A 53 -5.83 11.25 8.57
N LEU A 54 -6.32 10.38 7.68
CA LEU A 54 -5.93 8.98 7.63
C LEU A 54 -4.71 8.81 6.71
N LEU A 55 -3.57 8.48 7.32
CA LEU A 55 -2.34 8.15 6.62
C LEU A 55 -2.29 6.64 6.40
N LEU A 56 -2.04 6.24 5.16
CA LEU A 56 -1.84 4.84 4.80
C LEU A 56 -0.37 4.50 4.79
N CYS A 57 -0.08 3.23 5.06
CA CYS A 57 1.29 2.75 4.99
C CYS A 57 1.83 2.96 3.57
N CYS A 58 2.93 3.69 3.42
CA CYS A 58 3.55 3.96 2.12
C CYS A 58 4.03 2.69 1.40
N SER A 59 4.33 1.63 2.15
CA SER A 59 4.89 0.38 1.63
C SER A 59 3.82 -0.65 1.24
N CYS A 60 2.73 -0.78 2.00
CA CYS A 60 1.70 -1.81 1.75
C CYS A 60 0.30 -1.27 1.44
N ALA A 61 -0.02 -0.02 1.81
CA ALA A 61 -1.35 0.58 1.76
C ALA A 61 -2.50 -0.25 2.38
N ALA A 62 -2.18 -1.36 3.05
CA ALA A 62 -3.13 -2.31 3.64
C ALA A 62 -3.53 -1.94 5.07
N GLU A 63 -2.71 -1.11 5.73
CA GLU A 63 -2.97 -0.53 7.04
C GLU A 63 -3.04 0.99 6.95
N GLY A 64 -3.81 1.60 7.85
CA GLY A 64 -3.96 3.04 8.01
C GLY A 64 -3.95 3.49 9.47
N THR A 65 -3.51 4.73 9.72
CA THR A 65 -3.63 5.37 11.03
C THR A 65 -4.06 6.82 10.88
N HIS A 66 -4.83 7.32 11.85
CA HIS A 66 -4.94 8.77 11.99
C HIS A 66 -3.60 9.35 12.44
N ARG A 67 -3.30 10.56 11.98
CA ARG A 67 -2.12 11.32 12.40
C ARG A 67 -1.98 11.36 13.92
N ARG A 68 -3.06 11.70 14.63
CA ARG A 68 -3.07 11.81 16.09
C ARG A 68 -3.03 10.47 16.82
N CYS A 69 -3.58 9.42 16.23
CA CYS A 69 -3.52 8.07 16.81
C CYS A 69 -2.11 7.46 16.76
N SER A 70 -1.28 7.90 15.81
CA SER A 70 0.15 7.50 15.73
C SER A 70 1.13 8.59 16.20
N CYS A 71 0.65 9.60 16.94
CA CYS A 71 1.49 10.67 17.49
C CYS A 71 2.37 11.39 16.43
N LEU A 72 1.89 11.48 15.19
CA LEU A 72 2.62 12.07 14.08
C LEU A 72 2.52 13.60 14.11
N THR A 73 3.58 14.29 13.69
CA THR A 73 3.56 15.76 13.59
C THR A 73 2.67 16.20 12.42
N ASN A 74 2.22 17.46 12.39
CA ASN A 74 1.41 17.97 11.28
C ASN A 74 2.17 18.05 9.95
N SER A 75 3.51 18.02 9.97
CA SER A 75 4.36 18.03 8.78
C SER A 75 4.60 16.65 8.18
N THR A 76 4.29 15.57 8.90
CA THR A 76 4.47 14.20 8.39
C THR A 76 3.47 13.91 7.27
N ALA A 77 3.93 13.71 6.05
CA ALA A 77 3.05 13.35 4.91
C ALA A 77 2.98 11.83 4.68
N SER A 78 3.91 11.06 5.24
CA SER A 78 4.07 9.63 5.00
C SER A 78 4.26 8.86 6.31
N TRP A 79 3.65 7.69 6.37
CA TRP A 79 3.68 6.80 7.53
C TRP A 79 3.94 5.37 7.05
N GLU A 80 4.64 4.59 7.86
CA GLU A 80 4.91 3.19 7.61
C GLU A 80 4.44 2.35 8.81
N CYS A 81 3.61 1.33 8.57
CA CYS A 81 3.14 0.43 9.62
C CYS A 81 4.29 -0.39 10.21
N ASP A 82 4.11 -0.90 11.43
CA ASP A 82 5.13 -1.68 12.14
C ASP A 82 5.68 -2.86 11.32
N SER A 83 4.78 -3.54 10.59
CA SER A 83 5.11 -4.67 9.72
C SER A 83 6.08 -4.27 8.61
N CYS A 84 5.88 -3.11 7.99
CA CYS A 84 6.78 -2.58 6.95
C CYS A 84 8.01 -1.90 7.57
N ALA A 85 7.85 -1.35 8.77
CA ALA A 85 8.84 -0.55 9.44
C ALA A 85 10.07 -1.33 9.91
N GLY A 86 9.89 -2.60 10.27
CA GLY A 86 10.96 -3.46 10.76
C GLY A 86 11.70 -4.25 9.69
N LEU A 87 11.26 -4.24 8.43
CA LEU A 87 11.82 -5.05 7.34
C LEU A 87 13.13 -4.49 6.73
N GLY A 88 13.81 -3.62 7.46
CA GLY A 88 15.19 -3.23 7.20
C GLY A 88 16.12 -4.42 7.38
N THR A 89 16.41 -5.10 6.27
CA THR A 89 17.34 -6.23 6.09
C THR A 89 16.79 -7.63 6.42
N GLY A 90 16.60 -8.44 5.37
CA GLY A 90 16.40 -9.88 5.48
C GLY A 90 15.28 -10.42 4.59
N LYS A 91 15.67 -11.04 3.47
CA LYS A 91 14.78 -11.80 2.58
C LYS A 91 13.87 -12.76 3.37
N GLY A 92 12.59 -12.83 2.98
CA GLY A 92 11.87 -14.11 2.94
C GLY A 92 10.53 -14.19 3.66
N GLN A 93 9.49 -14.29 2.83
CA GLN A 93 8.30 -15.13 2.98
C GLN A 93 7.26 -14.75 4.06
N SER A 94 6.15 -14.25 3.52
CA SER A 94 4.78 -14.59 3.92
C SER A 94 4.72 -15.90 4.72
N THR A 95 4.54 -15.77 6.02
CA THR A 95 4.06 -16.84 6.89
C THR A 95 3.03 -16.23 7.83
N GLN A 96 1.78 -16.52 7.52
CA GLN A 96 0.62 -16.31 8.40
C GLN A 96 0.84 -17.05 9.73
N VAL A 97 0.82 -16.33 10.87
CA VAL A 97 0.31 -16.72 12.21
C VAL A 97 0.64 -15.63 13.27
N PRO A 98 0.04 -15.62 14.48
CA PRO A 98 -1.37 -15.47 14.81
C PRO A 98 -1.59 -14.27 15.78
N LEU A 99 -2.87 -13.98 16.06
CA LEU A 99 -3.39 -13.02 17.03
C LEU A 99 -2.47 -12.73 18.24
N GLY A 100 -2.07 -11.47 18.43
CA GLY A 100 -1.57 -10.97 19.71
C GLY A 100 -0.19 -10.34 19.67
N TRP A 101 -0.09 -9.13 19.13
CA TRP A 101 1.05 -8.24 19.33
C TRP A 101 0.49 -6.82 19.35
N GLY A 102 0.76 -6.12 20.46
CA GLY A 102 0.25 -4.79 20.69
C GLY A 102 0.78 -3.85 19.62
N GLN A 103 -0.13 -3.41 18.75
CA GLN A 103 0.10 -2.48 17.67
C GLN A 103 0.70 -1.18 18.25
N GLY A 104 1.97 -0.95 17.94
CA GLY A 104 2.59 0.34 18.19
C GLY A 104 2.09 1.36 17.18
N PRO A 105 2.25 2.66 17.47
CA PRO A 105 2.01 3.67 16.47
C PRO A 105 3.16 3.56 15.45
N GLY A 106 2.87 3.10 14.23
CA GLY A 106 3.89 2.98 13.19
C GLY A 106 4.65 4.30 12.99
N LYS A 107 5.82 4.22 12.35
CA LYS A 107 6.75 5.35 12.29
C LYS A 107 6.50 6.27 11.09
N ALA A 108 6.90 7.53 11.21
CA ALA A 108 7.00 8.42 10.04
C ALA A 108 8.02 7.86 9.04
N CYS A 109 7.72 7.93 7.75
CA CYS A 109 8.73 7.60 6.72
C CYS A 109 9.72 8.76 6.59
N GLN A 110 11.00 8.44 6.43
CA GLN A 110 12.08 9.41 6.19
C GLN A 110 12.10 9.84 4.72
#